data_AF-A0A1Q4XFU5-F1
#
_entry.id   AF-A0A1Q4XFU5-F1
#
_cell.length_a   1.000
_cell.length_b   1.000
_cell.length_c   1.000
_cell.angle_alpha   90.00
_cell.angle_beta   90.00
_cell.angle_gamma   90.00
#
_symmetry.space_group_name_H-M   'P 1'
#
loop_
_entity.id
_entity.type
_entity.pdbx_description
1 polymer ?
#
loop_
_entity_poly.entity_id
_entity_poly.type
_entity_poly.pdbx_seq_one_letter_code
_entity_poly.pdbx_strand_id
1 'polypeptide(L)'
;MCIAALVCAVTTVTTAPAHSEPAPSAQPSPQQRVELVDQGTETTRVFLNPSGTKTVEQYVRPFRARTANGWEPVDTTLVRDADGTVRPRATPVDLRFTDGGTGVLATIRRDGKRLSLSWPDPLPRPELDGDTATYRDVLPGVDLRVRADLDGFSQALVVHNAQAAANPALREIKYRTSAEGVRVKAGDNGTTTAVDDRGRAPRPGPSPSPRLVPRDRPRA
;
A
#
# COMPACT_ATOMS: atom_id res chain seq x y z
N MET A 1 -7.51 -5.44 -66.42
CA MET A 1 -8.59 -4.44 -66.39
C MET A 1 -8.37 -3.57 -65.15
N CYS A 2 -7.62 -2.46 -65.30
CA CYS A 2 -8.09 -1.05 -65.34
C CYS A 2 -8.53 -0.54 -63.96
N ILE A 3 -7.69 0.16 -63.17
CA ILE A 3 -7.36 1.61 -63.18
C ILE A 3 -8.56 2.54 -62.89
N ALA A 4 -8.50 3.14 -61.68
CA ALA A 4 -8.79 4.52 -61.24
C ALA A 4 -10.14 5.24 -61.48
N ALA A 5 -10.49 6.00 -60.42
CA ALA A 5 -11.13 7.32 -60.36
C ALA A 5 -12.65 7.42 -60.12
N LEU A 6 -13.01 8.12 -59.03
CA LEU A 6 -14.20 8.99 -58.87
C LEU A 6 -13.92 9.93 -57.68
N VAL A 7 -13.44 11.16 -57.88
CA VAL A 7 -14.15 12.43 -58.16
C VAL A 7 -15.20 12.81 -57.11
N CYS A 8 -14.94 13.96 -56.47
CA CYS A 8 -15.77 14.68 -55.51
C CYS A 8 -17.10 15.18 -56.11
N ALA A 9 -18.13 15.26 -55.25
CA ALA A 9 -19.17 16.27 -55.36
C ALA A 9 -19.50 16.82 -53.96
N VAL A 10 -19.41 18.14 -53.83
CA VAL A 10 -19.75 18.93 -52.65
C VAL A 10 -21.19 19.40 -52.80
N THR A 11 -22.00 19.29 -51.75
CA THR A 11 -23.24 20.06 -51.62
C THR A 11 -23.26 20.75 -50.26
N THR A 12 -23.31 22.07 -50.32
CA THR A 12 -23.38 23.01 -49.20
C THR A 12 -24.81 23.11 -48.65
N VAL A 13 -24.97 23.11 -47.34
CA VAL A 13 -26.12 23.74 -46.67
C VAL A 13 -25.61 24.97 -45.94
N THR A 14 -26.11 26.13 -46.34
CA THR A 14 -25.89 27.42 -45.68
C THR A 14 -27.14 27.76 -44.88
N THR A 15 -27.00 27.95 -43.57
CA THR A 15 -27.83 28.89 -42.81
C THR A 15 -27.04 29.39 -41.60
N ALA A 16 -26.66 30.67 -41.65
CA ALA A 16 -26.33 31.55 -40.52
C ALA A 16 -27.14 32.86 -40.75
N PRO A 17 -27.33 33.79 -39.79
CA PRO A 17 -26.58 33.96 -38.53
C PRO A 17 -27.42 34.37 -37.28
N ALA A 18 -26.84 34.27 -36.08
CA ALA A 18 -26.93 35.31 -35.03
C ALA A 18 -26.00 34.99 -33.83
N HIS A 19 -24.91 35.77 -33.73
CA HIS A 19 -24.15 36.20 -32.54
C HIS A 19 -23.64 35.12 -31.55
N SER A 20 -22.36 34.69 -31.64
CA SER A 20 -21.11 35.36 -31.21
C SER A 20 -20.89 35.40 -29.69
N GLU A 21 -20.11 34.45 -29.17
CA GLU A 21 -18.88 34.80 -28.46
C GLU A 21 -17.84 33.68 -28.67
N PRO A 22 -16.59 34.00 -29.08
CA PRO A 22 -15.54 33.02 -29.23
C PRO A 22 -15.08 32.55 -27.85
N ALA A 23 -15.13 31.25 -27.59
CA ALA A 23 -14.36 30.69 -26.48
C ALA A 23 -12.89 31.04 -26.75
N PRO A 24 -12.22 31.83 -25.88
CA PRO A 24 -10.84 32.19 -26.10
C PRO A 24 -10.02 30.89 -26.14
N SER A 25 -9.32 30.73 -27.26
CA SER A 25 -8.00 30.10 -27.37
C SER A 25 -7.60 29.33 -26.12
N ALA A 26 -7.64 27.99 -26.19
CA ALA A 26 -7.00 27.15 -25.19
C ALA A 26 -5.51 27.51 -25.16
N GLN A 27 -5.16 28.43 -24.26
CA GLN A 27 -3.81 28.80 -23.94
C GLN A 27 -3.05 27.53 -23.49
N PRO A 28 -1.78 27.35 -23.88
CA PRO A 28 -0.98 26.22 -23.42
C PRO A 28 -0.94 26.26 -21.88
N SER A 29 -1.26 25.16 -21.19
CA SER A 29 -1.35 25.07 -19.73
C SER A 29 -0.10 25.65 -19.03
N PRO A 30 -0.14 26.84 -18.41
CA PRO A 30 1.06 27.46 -17.82
C PRO A 30 1.43 26.95 -16.41
N GLN A 31 0.94 25.78 -15.97
CA GLN A 31 0.69 25.51 -14.54
C GLN A 31 1.27 24.20 -13.98
N GLN A 32 2.51 23.84 -14.29
CA GLN A 32 3.09 22.63 -13.69
C GLN A 32 3.58 22.90 -12.25
N ARG A 33 2.74 22.55 -11.28
CA ARG A 33 3.09 22.53 -9.85
C ARG A 33 4.28 21.58 -9.60
N VAL A 34 5.15 21.92 -8.65
CA VAL A 34 6.34 21.11 -8.29
C VAL A 34 6.10 20.40 -6.97
N GLU A 35 6.34 19.09 -6.90
CA GLU A 35 6.24 18.34 -5.63
C GLU A 35 7.40 18.68 -4.69
N LEU A 36 7.09 19.02 -3.46
CA LEU A 36 8.02 19.20 -2.34
C LEU A 36 8.13 17.86 -1.60
N VAL A 37 8.91 16.93 -2.15
CA VAL A 37 9.01 15.55 -1.68
C VAL A 37 9.38 15.44 -0.18
N ASP A 38 10.28 16.30 0.30
CA ASP A 38 10.73 16.33 1.71
C ASP A 38 9.65 16.79 2.69
N GLN A 39 8.58 17.43 2.20
CA GLN A 39 7.44 17.87 3.02
C GLN A 39 6.27 16.88 2.99
N GLY A 40 6.38 15.82 2.19
CA GLY A 40 5.35 14.81 2.09
C GLY A 40 5.56 13.66 3.08
N THR A 41 4.51 12.85 3.22
CA THR A 41 4.48 11.67 4.10
C THR A 41 4.02 10.44 3.31
N GLU A 42 3.88 9.30 3.98
CA GLU A 42 3.24 8.08 3.45
C GLU A 42 1.84 8.34 2.90
N THR A 43 1.11 9.32 3.44
CA THR A 43 -0.29 9.64 3.13
C THR A 43 -0.50 11.05 2.57
N THR A 44 0.57 11.83 2.40
CA THR A 44 0.46 13.23 1.98
C THR A 44 1.43 13.56 0.87
N ARG A 45 0.98 14.26 -0.17
CA ARG A 45 1.83 14.99 -1.12
C ARG A 45 1.69 16.50 -0.90
N VAL A 46 2.79 17.21 -1.04
CA VAL A 46 2.82 18.67 -0.93
C VAL A 46 3.38 19.23 -2.22
N PHE A 47 2.68 20.18 -2.82
CA PHE A 47 3.09 20.84 -4.06
C PHE A 47 3.25 22.33 -3.85
N LEU A 48 4.27 22.93 -4.47
CA LEU A 48 4.39 24.37 -4.65
C LEU A 48 3.70 24.75 -5.96
N ASN A 49 2.68 25.61 -5.87
CA ASN A 49 1.98 26.12 -7.04
C ASN A 49 2.74 27.32 -7.63
N PRO A 50 2.58 27.61 -8.94
CA PRO A 50 3.17 28.80 -9.57
C PRO A 50 2.79 30.13 -8.88
N SER A 51 1.63 30.17 -8.21
CA SER A 51 1.15 31.33 -7.45
C SER A 51 1.84 31.53 -6.09
N GLY A 52 2.82 30.69 -5.73
CA GLY A 52 3.50 30.70 -4.44
C GLY A 52 2.72 30.02 -3.30
N THR A 53 1.46 29.63 -3.53
CA THR A 53 0.69 28.85 -2.56
C THR A 53 1.13 27.38 -2.55
N LYS A 54 0.82 26.65 -1.48
CA LYS A 54 1.02 25.20 -1.40
C LYS A 54 -0.30 24.45 -1.51
N THR A 55 -0.29 23.35 -2.25
CA THR A 55 -1.40 22.39 -2.30
C THR A 55 -1.00 21.14 -1.54
N VAL A 56 -1.87 20.66 -0.65
CA VAL A 56 -1.69 19.43 0.10
C VAL A 56 -2.71 18.41 -0.39
N GLU A 57 -2.25 17.28 -0.89
CA GLU A 57 -3.09 16.13 -1.23
C GLU A 57 -2.96 15.10 -0.12
N GLN A 58 -4.09 14.74 0.50
CA GLN A 58 -4.15 13.79 1.62
C GLN A 58 -4.88 12.53 1.18
N TYR A 59 -4.27 11.38 1.44
CA TYR A 59 -4.81 10.05 1.18
C TYR A 59 -5.25 9.40 2.49
N VAL A 60 -6.24 8.51 2.40
CA VAL A 60 -6.77 7.76 3.56
C VAL A 60 -5.80 6.66 4.00
N ARG A 61 -5.14 6.02 3.03
CA ARG A 61 -4.15 4.96 3.27
C ARG A 61 -2.79 5.37 2.68
N PRO A 62 -1.69 4.80 3.20
CA PRO A 62 -0.38 4.99 2.60
C PRO A 62 -0.38 4.64 1.11
N PHE A 63 0.20 5.50 0.29
CA PHE A 63 0.38 5.24 -1.15
C PHE A 63 1.86 5.13 -1.53
N ARG A 64 2.75 5.50 -0.61
CA ARG A 64 4.20 5.36 -0.74
C ARG A 64 4.84 4.94 0.58
N ALA A 65 6.00 4.30 0.47
CA ALA A 65 6.83 3.87 1.59
C ALA A 65 8.22 4.51 1.49
N ARG A 66 8.90 4.65 2.63
CA ARG A 66 10.27 5.16 2.68
C ARG A 66 11.26 3.99 2.68
N THR A 67 12.03 3.86 1.63
CA THR A 67 13.08 2.85 1.44
C THR A 67 14.47 3.48 1.58
N ALA A 68 15.51 2.65 1.45
CA ALA A 68 16.89 3.15 1.36
C ALA A 68 17.12 4.07 0.15
N ASN A 69 16.31 3.96 -0.91
CA ASN A 69 16.42 4.78 -2.12
C ASN A 69 15.53 6.02 -2.09
N GLY A 70 14.81 6.27 -0.99
CA GLY A 70 13.89 7.39 -0.85
C GLY A 70 12.43 6.96 -0.82
N TRP A 71 11.55 7.77 -1.41
CA TRP A 71 10.13 7.44 -1.47
C TRP A 71 9.83 6.56 -2.69
N GLU A 72 9.28 5.39 -2.44
CA GLU A 72 8.81 4.47 -3.49
C GLU A 72 7.29 4.25 -3.35
N PRO A 73 6.56 4.04 -4.45
CA PRO A 73 5.17 3.59 -4.37
C PRO A 73 5.08 2.32 -3.50
N VAL A 74 3.96 2.15 -2.80
CA VAL A 74 3.75 0.88 -2.08
C VAL A 74 3.73 -0.27 -3.08
N ASP A 75 4.50 -1.29 -2.78
CA ASP A 75 4.55 -2.56 -3.50
C ASP A 75 4.62 -3.70 -2.48
N THR A 76 3.50 -4.42 -2.33
CA THR A 76 3.35 -5.56 -1.42
C THR A 76 3.88 -6.87 -2.00
N THR A 77 4.41 -6.87 -3.24
CA THR A 77 4.96 -8.06 -3.88
C THR A 77 6.10 -8.62 -3.05
N LEU A 78 6.00 -9.89 -2.67
CA LEU A 78 6.96 -10.59 -1.84
C LEU A 78 8.20 -10.98 -2.64
N VAL A 79 9.35 -10.75 -2.02
CA VAL A 79 10.66 -11.13 -2.53
C VAL A 79 11.46 -11.81 -1.43
N ARG A 80 12.33 -12.73 -1.84
CA ARG A 80 13.32 -13.34 -0.95
C ARG A 80 14.55 -12.45 -0.89
N ASP A 81 14.97 -12.11 0.33
CA ASP A 81 16.25 -11.49 0.58
C ASP A 81 17.35 -12.54 0.72
N ALA A 82 18.60 -12.11 0.58
CA ALA A 82 19.77 -12.98 0.68
C ALA A 82 19.97 -13.58 2.09
N ASP A 83 19.36 -12.97 3.12
CA ASP A 83 19.40 -13.44 4.50
C ASP A 83 18.39 -14.58 4.79
N GLY A 84 17.66 -15.04 3.77
CA GLY A 84 16.65 -16.09 3.90
C GLY A 84 15.33 -15.60 4.51
N THR A 85 15.09 -14.29 4.56
CA THR A 85 13.79 -13.73 4.89
C THR A 85 12.98 -13.39 3.64
N VAL A 86 11.66 -13.38 3.78
CA VAL A 86 10.73 -12.96 2.74
C VAL A 86 10.12 -11.63 3.16
N ARG A 87 10.12 -10.62 2.29
CA ARG A 87 9.51 -9.31 2.59
C ARG A 87 8.79 -8.72 1.38
N PRO A 88 7.81 -7.83 1.56
CA PRO A 88 7.33 -7.00 0.47
C PRO A 88 8.43 -6.07 -0.06
N ARG A 89 8.32 -5.69 -1.34
CA ARG A 89 9.27 -4.78 -2.00
C ARG A 89 9.32 -3.40 -1.33
N ALA A 90 8.16 -2.81 -1.07
CA ALA A 90 8.03 -1.48 -0.47
C ALA A 90 6.73 -1.34 0.35
N THR A 91 6.86 -1.35 1.68
CA THR A 91 5.74 -1.08 2.61
C THR A 91 6.13 -0.05 3.66
N PRO A 92 5.17 0.75 4.17
CA PRO A 92 5.39 1.68 5.29
C PRO A 92 5.95 1.04 6.56
N VAL A 93 5.65 -0.24 6.78
CA VAL A 93 6.17 -1.05 7.89
C VAL A 93 7.24 -2.01 7.40
N ASP A 94 8.24 -2.31 8.24
CA ASP A 94 9.20 -3.39 8.00
C ASP A 94 8.53 -4.72 8.35
N LEU A 95 7.95 -5.35 7.33
CA LEU A 95 7.31 -6.66 7.41
C LEU A 95 8.28 -7.73 6.89
N ARG A 96 8.48 -8.79 7.69
CA ARG A 96 9.29 -9.95 7.29
C ARG A 96 8.58 -11.24 7.64
N PHE A 97 8.60 -12.19 6.72
CA PHE A 97 8.22 -13.57 6.92
C PHE A 97 9.44 -14.48 6.89
N THR A 98 9.31 -15.65 7.51
CA THR A 98 10.35 -16.69 7.41
C THR A 98 10.31 -17.40 6.05
N ASP A 99 11.45 -17.83 5.52
CA ASP A 99 11.50 -18.77 4.39
C ASP A 99 11.37 -20.23 4.84
N GLY A 100 10.93 -20.48 6.08
CA GLY A 100 10.68 -21.80 6.66
C GLY A 100 11.50 -22.09 7.93
N GLY A 101 11.49 -23.34 8.38
CA GLY A 101 12.15 -23.78 9.61
C GLY A 101 11.34 -23.46 10.87
N THR A 102 12.00 -23.56 12.02
CA THR A 102 11.38 -23.31 13.32
C THR A 102 11.52 -21.85 13.74
N GLY A 103 10.45 -21.26 14.28
CA GLY A 103 10.53 -19.99 14.98
C GLY A 103 9.51 -18.95 14.52
N VAL A 104 10.01 -17.75 14.23
CA VAL A 104 9.17 -16.58 13.97
C VAL A 104 8.59 -16.68 12.55
N LEU A 105 7.26 -16.78 12.45
CA LEU A 105 6.53 -16.78 11.19
C LEU A 105 6.58 -15.39 10.54
N ALA A 106 6.30 -14.35 11.34
CA ALA A 106 6.19 -12.97 10.86
C ALA A 106 6.74 -11.98 11.89
N THR A 107 7.43 -10.95 11.42
CA THR A 107 7.86 -9.81 12.23
C THR A 107 7.40 -8.52 11.56
N ILE A 108 6.79 -7.64 12.33
CA ILE A 108 6.46 -6.27 11.93
C ILE A 108 7.28 -5.32 12.80
N ARG A 109 7.97 -4.35 12.19
CA ARG A 109 8.59 -3.22 12.88
C ARG A 109 8.07 -1.89 12.36
N ARG A 110 7.81 -0.96 13.28
CA ARG A 110 7.41 0.41 12.97
C ARG A 110 7.81 1.32 14.12
N ASP A 111 8.41 2.47 13.83
CA ASP A 111 8.74 3.51 14.83
C ASP A 111 9.51 2.96 16.07
N GLY A 112 10.46 2.05 15.84
CA GLY A 112 11.25 1.40 16.90
C GLY A 112 10.50 0.34 17.72
N LYS A 113 9.22 0.09 17.42
CA LYS A 113 8.40 -0.96 18.02
C LYS A 113 8.47 -2.23 17.18
N ARG A 114 8.39 -3.39 17.83
CA ARG A 114 8.47 -4.71 17.17
C ARG A 114 7.35 -5.61 17.66
N LEU A 115 6.71 -6.30 16.72
CA LEU A 115 5.79 -7.40 16.97
C LEU A 115 6.26 -8.62 16.18
N SER A 116 6.44 -9.75 16.85
CA SER A 116 6.79 -11.02 16.24
C SER A 116 5.73 -12.06 16.56
N LEU A 117 5.28 -12.79 15.55
CA LEU A 117 4.38 -13.92 15.65
C LEU A 117 5.14 -15.19 15.28
N SER A 118 5.11 -16.20 16.14
CA SER A 118 5.77 -17.50 15.91
C SER A 118 4.74 -18.59 15.70
N TRP A 119 5.04 -19.48 14.75
CA TRP A 119 4.28 -20.71 14.53
C TRP A 119 4.86 -21.82 15.44
N PRO A 120 4.02 -22.68 16.05
CA PRO A 120 4.49 -23.67 17.02
C PRO A 120 5.38 -24.76 16.41
N ASP A 121 5.10 -25.16 15.17
CA ASP A 121 5.78 -26.24 14.47
C ASP A 121 6.81 -25.74 13.44
N PRO A 122 7.71 -26.60 12.95
CA PRO A 122 8.57 -26.25 11.82
C PRO A 122 7.73 -25.93 10.57
N LEU A 123 7.98 -24.78 9.95
CA LEU A 123 7.33 -24.38 8.71
C LEU A 123 8.14 -24.89 7.49
N PRO A 124 7.48 -25.34 6.42
CA PRO A 124 8.15 -25.59 5.15
C PRO A 124 8.57 -24.28 4.48
N ARG A 125 9.27 -24.36 3.35
CA ARG A 125 9.55 -23.17 2.56
C ARG A 125 8.26 -22.69 1.87
N PRO A 126 7.95 -21.38 1.90
CA PRO A 126 6.73 -20.87 1.29
C PRO A 126 6.82 -20.80 -0.24
N GLU A 127 5.71 -21.02 -0.92
CA GLU A 127 5.52 -20.61 -2.31
C GLU A 127 5.13 -19.12 -2.33
N LEU A 128 5.81 -18.31 -3.13
CA LEU A 128 5.52 -16.87 -3.23
C LEU A 128 4.72 -16.58 -4.49
N ASP A 129 3.58 -15.92 -4.31
CA ASP A 129 2.71 -15.46 -5.39
C ASP A 129 2.22 -14.04 -5.06
N GLY A 130 2.75 -13.05 -5.79
CA GLY A 130 2.44 -11.64 -5.55
C GLY A 130 2.70 -11.24 -4.10
N ASP A 131 1.65 -10.83 -3.39
CA ASP A 131 1.68 -10.42 -1.98
C ASP A 131 1.50 -11.57 -0.98
N THR A 132 1.42 -12.81 -1.45
CA THR A 132 1.05 -13.97 -0.66
C THR A 132 2.17 -15.01 -0.58
N ALA A 133 2.48 -15.46 0.63
CA ALA A 133 3.36 -16.59 0.90
C ALA A 133 2.52 -17.77 1.40
N THR A 134 2.64 -18.92 0.73
CA THR A 134 1.88 -20.14 1.03
C THR A 134 2.81 -21.21 1.58
N TYR A 135 2.64 -21.57 2.84
CA TYR A 135 3.30 -22.69 3.49
C TYR A 135 2.40 -23.92 3.35
N ARG A 136 2.84 -24.90 2.56
CA ARG A 136 2.08 -26.13 2.29
C ARG A 136 2.16 -27.10 3.46
N ASP A 137 1.10 -27.86 3.71
CA ASP A 137 1.12 -28.98 4.65
C ASP A 137 1.68 -28.62 6.03
N VAL A 138 1.32 -27.44 6.55
CA VAL A 138 1.70 -27.03 7.92
C VAL A 138 1.04 -27.91 8.97
N LEU A 139 -0.12 -28.49 8.61
CA LEU A 139 -0.76 -29.62 9.26
C LEU A 139 -1.21 -30.58 8.15
N PRO A 140 -1.46 -31.87 8.45
CA PRO A 140 -1.93 -32.81 7.44
C PRO A 140 -3.17 -32.29 6.68
N GLY A 141 -3.00 -31.97 5.39
CA GLY A 141 -4.06 -31.43 4.53
C GLY A 141 -4.47 -29.98 4.79
N VAL A 142 -3.63 -29.19 5.46
CA VAL A 142 -3.86 -27.75 5.73
C VAL A 142 -2.64 -26.92 5.32
N ASP A 143 -2.88 -25.86 4.56
CA ASP A 143 -1.86 -24.88 4.21
C ASP A 143 -2.04 -23.60 5.03
N LEU A 144 -0.94 -22.95 5.39
CA LEU A 144 -0.95 -21.60 5.95
C LEU A 144 -0.63 -20.61 4.85
N ARG A 145 -1.57 -19.72 4.54
CA ARG A 145 -1.36 -18.59 3.64
C ARG A 145 -1.20 -17.33 4.47
N VAL A 146 -0.11 -16.61 4.27
CA VAL A 146 0.10 -15.27 4.83
C VAL A 146 0.16 -14.27 3.67
N ARG A 147 -0.58 -13.18 3.80
CA ARG A 147 -0.67 -12.12 2.79
C ARG A 147 -0.19 -10.81 3.38
N ALA A 148 0.80 -10.19 2.75
CA ALA A 148 1.28 -8.86 3.10
C ALA A 148 0.24 -7.79 2.76
N ASP A 149 0.15 -6.79 3.64
CA ASP A 149 -0.63 -5.58 3.44
C ASP A 149 0.23 -4.34 3.78
N LEU A 150 -0.31 -3.16 3.50
CA LEU A 150 0.29 -1.85 3.73
C LEU A 150 0.80 -1.64 5.16
N ASP A 151 0.03 -2.09 6.14
CA ASP A 151 0.22 -1.82 7.57
C ASP A 151 0.41 -3.09 8.41
N GLY A 152 0.50 -4.25 7.77
CA GLY A 152 0.69 -5.53 8.45
C GLY A 152 0.56 -6.72 7.52
N PHE A 153 -0.04 -7.80 8.02
CA PHE A 153 -0.34 -8.99 7.25
C PHE A 153 -1.63 -9.64 7.72
N SER A 154 -2.23 -10.44 6.85
CA SER A 154 -3.32 -11.35 7.18
C SER A 154 -2.84 -12.79 7.04
N GLN A 155 -3.49 -13.70 7.76
CA GLN A 155 -3.23 -15.13 7.65
C GLN A 155 -4.54 -15.90 7.50
N ALA A 156 -4.50 -16.98 6.73
CA ALA A 156 -5.61 -17.89 6.53
C ALA A 156 -5.10 -19.33 6.47
N LEU A 157 -5.81 -20.23 7.14
CA LEU A 157 -5.57 -21.67 7.02
C LEU A 157 -6.51 -22.23 5.96
N VAL A 158 -5.92 -22.80 4.91
CA VAL A 158 -6.65 -23.42 3.81
C VAL A 158 -6.73 -24.91 4.08
N VAL A 159 -7.93 -25.38 4.37
CA VAL A 159 -8.19 -26.79 4.66
C VAL A 159 -8.63 -27.49 3.37
N HIS A 160 -7.87 -28.49 2.92
CA HIS A 160 -8.11 -29.13 1.62
C HIS A 160 -9.14 -30.26 1.66
N ASN A 161 -9.38 -30.87 2.82
CA ASN A 161 -10.27 -32.02 2.93
C ASN A 161 -10.99 -32.12 4.30
N ALA A 162 -12.04 -32.93 4.36
CA ALA A 162 -12.86 -33.10 5.56
C ALA A 162 -12.10 -33.74 6.74
N GLN A 163 -11.11 -34.59 6.49
CA GLN A 163 -10.28 -35.18 7.55
C GLN A 163 -9.39 -34.11 8.20
N ALA A 164 -8.82 -33.21 7.40
CA ALA A 164 -8.06 -32.06 7.86
C ALA A 164 -8.95 -31.10 8.65
N ALA A 165 -10.19 -30.87 8.23
CA ALA A 165 -11.16 -30.05 8.98
C ALA A 165 -11.51 -30.65 10.35
N ALA A 166 -11.48 -31.98 10.48
CA ALA A 166 -11.69 -32.68 11.73
C ALA A 166 -10.46 -32.67 12.66
N ASN A 167 -9.32 -32.12 12.22
CA ASN A 167 -8.09 -32.10 12.99
C ASN A 167 -8.28 -31.27 14.29
N PRO A 168 -8.11 -31.86 15.48
CA PRO A 168 -8.26 -31.14 16.74
C PRO A 168 -7.29 -29.96 16.88
N ALA A 169 -6.14 -29.99 16.21
CA ALA A 169 -5.18 -28.87 16.19
C ALA A 169 -5.76 -27.59 15.57
N LEU A 170 -6.79 -27.67 14.71
CA LEU A 170 -7.45 -26.49 14.15
C LEU A 170 -8.43 -25.83 15.12
N ARG A 171 -8.83 -26.51 16.20
CA ARG A 171 -9.77 -25.94 17.19
C ARG A 171 -9.09 -24.87 18.06
N GLU A 172 -7.81 -25.04 18.34
CA GLU A 172 -7.02 -24.11 19.15
C GLU A 172 -5.58 -24.08 18.65
N ILE A 173 -5.22 -23.02 17.91
CA ILE A 173 -3.85 -22.81 17.45
C ILE A 173 -3.19 -21.79 18.38
N LYS A 174 -2.19 -22.25 19.12
CA LYS A 174 -1.44 -21.42 20.07
C LYS A 174 -0.29 -20.75 19.36
N TYR A 175 -0.49 -19.50 18.98
CA TYR A 175 0.58 -18.65 18.49
C TYR A 175 1.40 -18.11 19.65
N ARG A 176 2.73 -18.11 19.51
CA ARG A 176 3.60 -17.38 20.43
C ARG A 176 3.83 -15.99 19.87
N THR A 177 3.37 -14.99 20.61
CA THR A 177 3.57 -13.59 20.25
C THR A 177 4.61 -12.97 21.15
N SER A 178 5.55 -12.22 20.56
CA SER A 178 6.51 -11.38 21.29
C SER A 178 6.35 -9.94 20.83
N ALA A 179 6.35 -9.01 21.78
CA ALA A 179 6.10 -7.60 21.53
C ALA A 179 7.08 -6.74 22.31
N GLU A 180 7.63 -5.74 21.64
CA GLU A 180 8.53 -4.74 22.21
C GLU A 180 7.98 -3.34 21.91
N GLY A 181 7.69 -2.59 22.97
CA GLY A 181 7.13 -1.24 22.86
C GLY A 181 5.67 -1.20 22.39
N VAL A 182 4.97 -2.33 22.33
CA VAL A 182 3.51 -2.42 22.06
C VAL A 182 2.86 -3.44 22.98
N ARG A 183 1.58 -3.23 23.27
CA ARG A 183 0.72 -4.24 23.89
C ARG A 183 -0.08 -4.95 22.82
N VAL A 184 -0.16 -6.26 22.94
CA VAL A 184 -0.95 -7.10 22.03
C VAL A 184 -2.32 -7.31 22.65
N LYS A 185 -3.37 -6.98 21.90
CA LYS A 185 -4.75 -7.27 22.28
C LYS A 185 -5.34 -8.25 21.29
N ALA A 186 -5.77 -9.41 21.78
CA ALA A 186 -6.60 -10.31 21.00
C ALA A 186 -8.01 -9.71 20.87
N GLY A 187 -8.54 -9.69 19.66
CA GLY A 187 -9.93 -9.38 19.36
C GLY A 187 -10.77 -10.65 19.28
N ASP A 188 -12.09 -10.49 19.38
CA ASP A 188 -13.04 -11.60 19.51
C ASP A 188 -13.12 -12.52 18.27
N ASN A 189 -12.53 -12.11 17.15
CA ASN A 189 -12.62 -12.78 15.85
C ASN A 189 -11.26 -13.37 15.37
N GLY A 190 -10.35 -13.68 16.30
CA GLY A 190 -8.99 -14.13 15.95
C GLY A 190 -8.08 -13.02 15.39
N THR A 191 -8.55 -11.77 15.41
CA THR A 191 -7.73 -10.62 15.08
C THR A 191 -6.77 -10.32 16.23
N THR A 192 -5.55 -9.92 15.91
CA THR A 192 -4.56 -9.50 16.90
C THR A 192 -4.14 -8.08 16.59
N THR A 193 -4.44 -7.16 17.50
CA THR A 193 -4.13 -5.74 17.33
C THR A 193 -2.96 -5.36 18.22
N ALA A 194 -1.90 -4.83 17.62
CA ALA A 194 -0.84 -4.14 18.35
C ALA A 194 -1.30 -2.72 18.69
N VAL A 195 -1.28 -2.36 19.98
CA VAL A 195 -1.58 -1.02 20.45
C VAL A 195 -0.38 -0.42 21.16
N ASP A 196 -0.23 0.90 21.08
CA ASP A 196 0.80 1.62 21.83
C ASP A 196 0.54 1.63 23.35
N ASP A 197 1.45 2.22 24.12
CA ASP A 197 1.35 2.30 25.59
C ASP A 197 0.11 3.06 26.09
N ARG A 198 -0.58 3.77 25.19
CA ARG A 198 -1.83 4.50 25.45
C ARG A 198 -3.06 3.77 24.89
N GLY A 199 -2.90 2.53 24.42
CA GLY A 199 -3.99 1.70 23.90
C GLY A 199 -4.49 2.13 22.52
N ARG A 200 -3.74 2.95 21.78
CA ARG A 200 -4.14 3.43 20.45
C ARG A 200 -3.52 2.57 19.35
N ALA A 201 -4.29 2.35 18.29
CA ALA A 201 -3.77 1.75 17.07
C ALA A 201 -2.70 2.67 16.45
N PRO A 202 -1.73 2.12 15.69
CA PRO A 202 -0.74 2.90 14.98
C PRO A 202 -1.42 3.94 14.09
N ARG A 203 -1.17 5.22 14.34
CA ARG A 203 -1.71 6.31 13.52
C ARG A 203 -0.72 6.59 12.39
N PRO A 204 -1.18 6.87 11.15
CA PRO A 204 -0.34 7.50 10.15
C PRO A 204 0.30 8.78 10.74
N GLY A 205 1.55 9.04 10.38
CA GLY A 205 2.38 10.11 10.96
C GLY A 205 1.74 11.52 10.93
N PRO A 206 2.32 12.50 11.64
CA PRO A 206 1.74 13.83 11.73
C PRO A 206 1.59 14.45 10.34
N SER A 207 0.38 14.92 10.01
CA SER A 207 0.16 15.73 8.79
C SER A 207 1.00 17.00 8.90
N PRO A 208 1.77 17.38 7.87
CA PRO A 208 2.52 18.63 7.88
C PRO A 208 1.54 19.81 7.97
N SER A 209 1.76 20.73 8.92
CA SER A 209 0.98 21.96 9.03
C SER A 209 1.39 22.91 7.91
N PRO A 210 0.51 23.24 6.93
CA PRO A 210 0.85 24.23 5.93
C PRO A 210 1.01 25.61 6.60
N ARG A 211 2.20 26.22 6.49
CA ARG A 211 2.36 27.65 6.77
C ARG A 211 1.71 28.43 5.63
N LEU A 212 0.63 29.16 5.93
CA LEU A 212 0.04 30.12 5.02
C LEU A 212 1.03 31.26 4.79
N VAL A 213 1.50 31.43 3.56
CA VAL A 213 2.27 32.61 3.14
C VAL A 213 1.24 33.69 2.75
N PRO A 214 1.27 34.88 3.36
CA PRO A 214 0.39 35.98 2.96
C PRO A 214 0.57 36.30 1.48
N ARG A 215 -0.53 36.44 0.73
CA ARG A 215 -0.48 37.00 -0.63
C ARG A 215 -0.09 38.47 -0.52
N ASP A 216 1.07 38.83 -1.07
CA ASP A 216 1.37 40.24 -1.34
C ASP A 216 0.28 40.77 -2.27
N ARG A 217 -0.48 41.76 -1.78
CA ARG A 217 -1.38 42.51 -2.65
C ARG A 217 -0.51 43.29 -3.63
N PRO A 218 -0.80 43.26 -4.94
CA PRO A 218 -0.15 44.18 -5.86
C PRO A 218 -0.43 45.60 -5.39
N ARG A 219 0.63 46.39 -5.20
CA ARG A 219 0.50 47.83 -4.97
C ARG A 219 -0.16 48.43 -6.21
N ALA A 220 -1.25 49.16 -5.98
CA ALA A 220 -1.84 50.05 -6.98
C ALA A 220 -0.91 51.23 -7.25
#